data_AF-A0A1W9XHJ1-F1
#
_entry.id   AF-A0A1W9XHJ1-F1
#
_cell.length_a   1.000
_cell.length_b   1.000
_cell.length_c   1.000
_cell.angle_alpha   90.00
_cell.angle_beta   90.00
_cell.angle_gamma   90.00
#
_symmetry.space_group_name_H-M   'P 1'
#
loop_
_entity.id
_entity.type
_entity.pdbx_description
1 polymer ?
#
loop_
_entity_poly.entity_id
_entity_poly.type
_entity_poly.pdbx_seq_one_letter_code
_entity_poly.pdbx_strand_id
1 'polypeptide(L)'
;MDEYSKNKSSPAIQRYVSSHTRKITNCKQNKILLILKDFSPEWSEKYDKEVRKIELVPNQIKDSIDSVIANRHNIAHGKDVGISLGTMTAYYDTIKKAIEILEKIIR
;
A
#
# COMPACT_ATOMS: atom_id res chain seq x y z
N MET A 1 13.54 4.47 -4.23
CA MET A 1 12.78 3.43 -4.95
C MET A 1 13.26 3.19 -6.38
N ASP A 2 13.97 4.13 -7.04
CA ASP A 2 14.45 3.96 -8.43
C ASP A 2 15.73 3.10 -8.60
N GLU A 3 16.40 2.71 -7.50
CA GLU A 3 17.72 2.08 -7.58
C GLU A 3 17.68 0.53 -7.58
N TYR A 4 16.55 -0.08 -7.18
CA TYR A 4 16.45 -1.54 -7.01
C TYR A 4 16.17 -2.31 -8.31
N SER A 5 15.77 -1.63 -9.40
CA SER A 5 15.31 -2.28 -10.65
C SER A 5 16.34 -2.31 -11.78
N LYS A 6 17.56 -1.77 -11.59
CA LYS A 6 18.45 -1.49 -12.73
C LYS A 6 19.17 -2.70 -13.37
N ASN A 7 19.26 -3.86 -12.72
CA ASN A 7 20.24 -4.89 -13.15
C ASN A 7 19.76 -6.33 -13.40
N LYS A 8 18.44 -6.63 -13.51
CA LYS A 8 17.99 -8.01 -13.85
C LYS A 8 16.90 -8.14 -14.92
N SER A 9 16.36 -7.03 -15.41
CA SER A 9 15.18 -7.06 -16.29
C SER A 9 15.43 -6.25 -17.54
N SER A 10 14.95 -6.71 -18.69
CA SER A 10 15.07 -5.94 -19.94
C SER A 10 14.43 -4.55 -19.77
N PRO A 11 14.95 -3.50 -20.43
CA PRO A 11 14.39 -2.15 -20.35
C PRO A 11 12.89 -2.08 -20.70
N ALA A 12 12.39 -3.02 -21.52
CA ALA A 12 10.97 -3.15 -21.83
C ALA A 12 10.15 -3.58 -20.60
N ILE A 13 10.64 -4.55 -19.82
CA ILE A 13 10.00 -5.02 -18.58
C ILE A 13 10.00 -3.89 -17.53
N GLN A 14 11.11 -3.16 -17.38
CA GLN A 14 11.18 -2.02 -16.45
C GLN A 14 10.19 -0.90 -16.81
N ARG A 15 10.07 -0.58 -18.10
CA ARG A 15 9.08 0.40 -18.60
C ARG A 15 7.66 -0.09 -18.38
N TYR A 16 7.39 -1.38 -18.66
CA TYR A 16 6.08 -1.98 -18.43
C TYR A 16 5.69 -1.89 -16.95
N VAL A 17 6.56 -2.37 -16.05
CA VAL A 17 6.36 -2.32 -14.59
C VAL A 17 6.15 -0.88 -14.12
N SER A 18 7.01 0.06 -14.51
CA SER A 18 6.88 1.49 -14.15
C SER A 18 5.58 2.11 -14.65
N SER A 19 5.15 1.75 -15.87
CA SER A 19 3.89 2.24 -16.43
C SER A 19 2.66 1.65 -15.74
N HIS A 20 2.76 0.39 -15.34
CA HIS A 20 1.70 -0.33 -14.65
C HIS A 20 1.53 0.19 -13.23
N THR A 21 2.63 0.39 -12.50
CA THR A 21 2.60 0.91 -11.13
C THR A 21 2.12 2.36 -11.07
N ARG A 22 2.49 3.20 -12.03
CA ARG A 22 2.06 4.61 -12.09
C ARG A 22 0.55 4.78 -12.27
N LYS A 23 -0.13 3.81 -12.90
CA LYS A 23 -1.58 3.83 -13.11
C LYS A 23 -2.37 3.37 -11.88
N ILE A 24 -1.71 2.93 -10.82
CA ILE A 24 -2.37 2.53 -9.58
C ILE A 24 -2.93 3.77 -8.88
N THR A 25 -4.24 3.97 -9.02
CA THR A 25 -5.01 4.94 -8.24
C THR A 25 -5.84 4.22 -7.18
N ASN A 26 -6.26 4.94 -6.13
CA ASN A 26 -7.12 4.40 -5.07
C ASN A 26 -6.58 3.08 -4.50
N CYS A 27 -5.31 3.09 -4.07
CA CYS A 27 -4.57 1.93 -3.61
C CYS A 27 -5.04 1.47 -2.21
N LYS A 28 -6.25 0.89 -2.17
CA LYS A 28 -6.82 0.22 -1.01
C LYS A 28 -6.06 -1.08 -0.71
N GLN A 29 -6.24 -1.62 0.49
CA GLN A 29 -5.53 -2.84 0.93
C GLN A 29 -5.67 -4.00 -0.07
N ASN A 30 -6.88 -4.26 -0.55
CA ASN A 30 -7.11 -5.33 -1.52
C ASN A 30 -6.32 -5.10 -2.83
N LYS A 31 -6.16 -3.84 -3.24
CA LYS A 31 -5.38 -3.50 -4.44
C LYS A 31 -3.90 -3.78 -4.22
N ILE A 32 -3.36 -3.45 -3.04
CA ILE A 32 -1.99 -3.78 -2.64
C ILE A 32 -1.76 -5.29 -2.73
N LEU A 33 -2.66 -6.10 -2.15
CA LEU A 33 -2.57 -7.57 -2.22
C LEU A 33 -2.59 -8.09 -3.66
N LEU A 34 -3.49 -7.57 -4.51
CA LEU A 34 -3.54 -7.96 -5.93
C LEU A 34 -2.24 -7.60 -6.66
N ILE A 35 -1.71 -6.40 -6.45
CA ILE A 35 -0.45 -5.98 -7.05
C ILE A 35 0.68 -6.91 -6.60
N LEU A 36 0.80 -7.17 -5.30
CA LEU A 36 1.82 -8.09 -4.78
C LEU A 36 1.68 -9.46 -5.42
N LYS A 37 0.46 -9.99 -5.50
CA LYS A 37 0.17 -11.29 -6.11
C LYS A 37 0.54 -11.34 -7.59
N ASP A 38 0.34 -10.25 -8.33
CA ASP A 38 0.73 -10.13 -9.74
C ASP A 38 2.26 -10.19 -9.93
N PHE A 39 3.05 -9.75 -8.94
CA PHE A 39 4.51 -9.90 -8.95
C PHE A 39 4.97 -11.27 -8.42
N SER A 40 4.41 -11.70 -7.29
CA SER A 40 4.70 -12.97 -6.62
C SER A 40 3.55 -13.30 -5.65
N PRO A 41 2.83 -14.42 -5.85
CA PRO A 41 1.84 -14.90 -4.89
C PRO A 41 2.41 -15.01 -3.47
N GLU A 42 3.67 -15.42 -3.35
CA GLU A 42 4.37 -15.56 -2.07
C GLU A 42 4.57 -14.21 -1.36
N TRP A 43 4.78 -13.11 -2.10
CA TRP A 43 4.87 -11.77 -1.53
C TRP A 43 3.53 -11.34 -0.93
N SER A 44 2.43 -11.58 -1.64
CA SER A 44 1.08 -11.28 -1.13
C SER A 44 0.78 -12.07 0.15
N GLU A 45 1.08 -13.36 0.17
CA GLU A 45 0.85 -14.22 1.34
C GLU A 45 1.71 -13.83 2.54
N LYS A 46 3.00 -13.54 2.32
CA LYS A 46 3.89 -13.06 3.38
C LYS A 46 3.42 -11.73 3.95
N TYR A 47 2.99 -10.81 3.10
CA TYR A 47 2.51 -9.50 3.54
C TYR A 47 1.26 -9.64 4.41
N ASP A 48 0.27 -10.40 3.96
CA ASP A 48 -0.96 -10.65 4.73
C ASP A 48 -0.65 -11.32 6.08
N LYS A 49 0.27 -12.28 6.10
CA LYS A 49 0.70 -12.96 7.33
C LYS A 49 1.41 -12.03 8.31
N GLU A 50 2.37 -11.23 7.84
CA GLU A 50 3.12 -10.31 8.72
C GLU A 50 2.23 -9.17 9.23
N VAL A 51 1.30 -8.66 8.43
CA VAL A 51 0.29 -7.70 8.88
C VAL A 51 -0.52 -8.28 10.05
N ARG A 52 -1.10 -9.47 9.87
CA ARG A 52 -1.90 -10.14 10.91
C ARG A 52 -1.11 -10.44 12.19
N LYS A 53 0.21 -10.59 12.08
CA LYS A 53 1.09 -10.88 13.22
C LYS A 53 1.37 -9.64 14.09
N ILE A 54 1.42 -8.45 13.48
CA ILE A 54 1.75 -7.20 14.21
C ILE A 54 0.52 -6.42 14.67
N GLU A 55 -0.64 -6.71 14.09
CA GLU A 55 -1.89 -6.05 14.44
C GLU A 55 -2.37 -6.47 15.83
N LEU A 56 -2.52 -5.48 16.72
CA LEU A 56 -3.20 -5.66 18.01
C LEU A 56 -4.72 -5.58 17.86
N VAL A 57 -5.18 -4.87 16.84
CA VAL A 57 -6.59 -4.71 16.48
C VAL A 57 -6.80 -5.30 15.09
N PRO A 58 -7.75 -6.22 14.89
CA PRO A 58 -7.98 -6.83 13.59
C PRO A 58 -8.23 -5.81 12.49
N ASN A 59 -7.53 -5.94 11.36
CA ASN A 59 -7.69 -5.10 10.16
C ASN A 59 -7.29 -3.63 10.33
N GLN A 60 -6.59 -3.24 11.40
CA GLN A 60 -6.20 -1.86 11.65
C GLN A 60 -5.44 -1.21 10.49
N ILE A 61 -4.49 -1.93 9.88
CA ILE A 61 -3.70 -1.47 8.74
C ILE A 61 -4.60 -1.30 7.52
N LYS A 62 -5.43 -2.30 7.24
CA LYS A 62 -6.40 -2.25 6.15
C LYS A 62 -7.30 -1.02 6.29
N ASP A 63 -7.90 -0.84 7.45
CA ASP A 63 -8.89 0.21 7.68
C ASP A 63 -8.26 1.59 7.65
N SER A 64 -7.00 1.72 8.11
CA SER A 64 -6.24 2.97 8.00
C SER A 64 -5.95 3.34 6.54
N ILE A 65 -5.48 2.39 5.73
CA ILE A 65 -5.22 2.59 4.29
C ILE A 65 -6.52 2.97 3.57
N ASP A 66 -7.57 2.19 3.77
CA ASP A 66 -8.85 2.39 3.10
C ASP A 66 -9.49 3.73 3.50
N SER A 67 -9.36 4.12 4.77
CA SER A 67 -9.84 5.41 5.28
C SER A 67 -9.10 6.60 4.67
N VAL A 68 -7.77 6.54 4.55
CA VAL A 68 -7.00 7.61 3.91
C VAL A 68 -7.39 7.77 2.44
N ILE A 69 -7.58 6.67 1.72
CA ILE A 69 -8.05 6.71 0.32
C ILE A 69 -9.47 7.30 0.23
N ALA A 70 -10.38 6.86 1.10
CA ALA A 70 -11.76 7.37 1.13
C ALA A 70 -11.81 8.87 1.46
N ASN A 71 -11.03 9.31 2.46
CA ASN A 71 -10.95 10.71 2.85
C ASN A 71 -10.38 11.58 1.74
N ARG A 72 -9.29 11.16 1.09
CA ARG A 72 -8.73 11.87 -0.08
C ARG A 72 -9.79 12.01 -1.18
N HIS A 73 -10.54 10.94 -1.46
CA HIS A 73 -11.59 10.94 -2.47
C HIS A 73 -12.69 11.94 -2.12
N ASN A 74 -13.19 11.93 -0.88
CA ASN A 74 -14.21 12.86 -0.40
C ASN A 74 -13.73 14.32 -0.45
N ILE A 75 -12.52 14.61 0.02
CA ILE A 75 -11.92 15.96 -0.01
C ILE A 75 -11.81 16.47 -1.45
N ALA A 76 -11.35 15.64 -2.39
CA ALA A 76 -11.25 16.00 -3.80
C ALA A 76 -12.62 16.33 -4.44
N HIS A 77 -13.70 15.80 -3.88
CA HIS A 77 -15.08 16.11 -4.26
C HIS A 77 -15.74 17.20 -3.40
N GLY A 78 -14.97 17.91 -2.57
CA GLY A 78 -15.45 19.02 -1.74
C GLY A 78 -16.36 18.58 -0.58
N LYS A 79 -16.32 17.30 -0.19
CA LYS A 79 -17.12 16.79 0.93
C LYS A 79 -16.38 16.97 2.25
N ASP A 80 -17.14 17.25 3.30
CA ASP A 80 -16.63 17.17 4.66
C ASP A 80 -16.40 15.70 5.04
N VAL A 81 -15.29 15.44 5.71
CA VAL A 81 -14.86 14.11 6.16
C VAL A 81 -14.91 13.98 7.68
N GLY A 82 -15.15 15.06 8.43
CA GLY A 82 -15.33 15.03 9.89
C GLY A 82 -14.14 14.44 10.68
N ILE A 83 -12.96 14.34 10.07
CA ILE A 83 -11.80 13.68 10.67
C ILE A 83 -10.91 14.67 11.40
N SER A 84 -10.48 14.30 12.62
CA SER A 84 -9.50 15.09 13.35
C SER A 84 -8.08 14.89 12.79
N LEU A 85 -7.21 15.89 12.99
CA LEU A 85 -5.80 15.75 12.65
C LEU A 85 -5.15 14.57 13.41
N GLY A 86 -5.52 14.34 14.67
CA GLY A 86 -5.00 13.23 15.47
C GLY A 86 -5.36 11.86 14.86
N THR A 87 -6.60 11.70 14.38
CA THR A 87 -7.03 10.48 13.68
C THR A 87 -6.25 10.28 12.38
N MET A 88 -6.03 11.34 11.60
CA MET A 88 -5.24 11.27 10.37
C MET A 88 -3.78 10.88 10.64
N THR A 89 -3.17 11.42 11.69
CA THR A 89 -1.82 11.05 12.14
C THR A 89 -1.76 9.57 12.54
N ALA A 90 -2.76 9.07 13.28
CA ALA A 90 -2.82 7.66 13.66
C ALA A 90 -2.91 6.72 12.44
N TYR A 91 -3.70 7.09 11.42
CA TYR A 91 -3.74 6.33 10.17
C TYR A 91 -2.38 6.36 9.46
N TYR A 92 -1.74 7.53 9.39
CA TYR A 92 -0.43 7.70 8.77
C TYR A 92 0.64 6.81 9.44
N ASP A 93 0.72 6.80 10.77
CA ASP A 93 1.67 5.97 11.48
C ASP A 93 1.38 4.48 11.35
N THR A 94 0.10 4.10 11.24
CA THR A 94 -0.29 2.71 10.93
C THR A 94 0.14 2.31 9.53
N ILE A 95 0.00 3.20 8.53
CA ILE A 95 0.42 2.95 7.15
C ILE A 95 1.95 2.80 7.04
N LYS A 96 2.73 3.55 7.82
CA LYS A 96 4.19 3.36 7.86
C LYS A 96 4.60 1.93 8.22
N LYS A 97 3.91 1.31 9.18
CA LYS A 97 4.16 -0.10 9.55
C LYS A 97 3.93 -1.04 8.36
N ALA A 98 2.90 -0.78 7.56
CA ALA A 98 2.65 -1.54 6.35
C ALA A 98 3.79 -1.40 5.33
N ILE A 99 4.32 -0.18 5.16
CA ILE A 99 5.48 0.10 4.29
C ILE A 99 6.72 -0.65 4.78
N GLU A 100 7.00 -0.62 6.09
CA GLU A 100 8.13 -1.35 6.68
C GLU A 100 8.05 -2.87 6.45
N ILE A 101 6.84 -3.45 6.46
CA ILE A 101 6.64 -4.87 6.10
C ILE A 101 6.96 -5.09 4.63
N LEU A 102 6.42 -4.25 3.74
CA LEU A 102 6.67 -4.35 2.30
C LEU A 102 8.16 -4.26 1.96
N GLU A 103 8.89 -3.35 2.59
CA GLU A 103 10.34 -3.21 2.42
C GLU A 103 11.11 -4.47 2.85
N LYS A 104 10.66 -5.18 3.87
CA LYS A 104 11.28 -6.44 4.31
C LYS A 104 11.00 -7.60 3.36
N ILE A 105 9.84 -7.60 2.68
CA ILE A 105 9.41 -8.68 1.79
C ILE A 105 10.01 -8.55 0.38
N ILE A 106 10.10 -7.32 -0.12
CA ILE A 106 10.54 -7.03 -1.50
C ILE A 106 12.07 -6.93 -1.61
N ARG A 107 12.78 -6.90 -0.48
CA ARG A 107 14.25 -6.96 -0.41
C ARG A 107 14.83 -8.21 -1.07
#